data_AF-A0A660HPH5-F1
#
_entry.id   AF-A0A660HPH5-F1
#
_cell.length_a   1.000
_cell.length_b   1.000
_cell.length_c   1.000
_cell.angle_alpha   90.00
_cell.angle_beta   90.00
_cell.angle_gamma   90.00
#
_symmetry.space_group_name_H-M   'P 1'
#
loop_
_entity.id
_entity.type
_entity.pdbx_description
1 polymer ?
#
loop_
_entity_poly.entity_id
_entity_poly.type
_entity_poly.pdbx_seq_one_letter_code
_entity_poly.pdbx_strand_id
1 'polypeptide(L)'
;MSLEEDVKLCVVSIACTLLLVTIPENLIHVQLDFASKYAPLLVFIFYLFLRDEEKNSPLPWYFLMIYATAGILILKMIDSFSNGTV
;
A
#
# COMPACT_ATOMS: atom_id res chain seq x y z
N MET A 1 -8.35 20.52 -3.02
CA MET A 1 -8.58 19.37 -2.15
C MET A 1 -8.78 19.83 -0.72
N SER A 2 -9.58 19.11 0.08
CA SER A 2 -9.77 19.44 1.50
C SER A 2 -8.65 18.83 2.36
N LEU A 3 -8.15 19.57 3.37
CA LEU A 3 -7.17 19.04 4.34
C LEU A 3 -7.67 17.74 5.01
N GLU A 4 -8.98 17.59 5.18
CA GLU A 4 -9.58 16.38 5.73
C GLU A 4 -9.38 15.16 4.81
N GLU A 5 -9.46 15.35 3.50
CA GLU A 5 -9.26 14.29 2.51
C GLU A 5 -7.81 13.82 2.51
N ASP A 6 -6.86 14.76 2.55
CA ASP A 6 -5.42 14.51 2.59
C ASP A 6 -5.03 13.71 3.86
N VAL A 7 -5.60 14.07 5.00
CA VAL A 7 -5.35 13.37 6.28
C VAL A 7 -5.89 11.95 6.24
N LYS A 8 -7.11 11.75 5.71
CA LYS A 8 -7.66 10.40 5.56
C LYS A 8 -6.81 9.53 4.64
N LEU A 9 -6.26 10.12 3.57
CA LEU A 9 -5.41 9.41 2.61
C LEU A 9 -4.05 9.04 3.22
N CYS A 10 -3.50 9.93 4.04
CA CYS A 10 -2.32 9.66 4.87
C CYS A 10 -2.56 8.49 5.83
N VAL A 11 -3.68 8.51 6.56
CA VAL A 11 -4.04 7.42 7.49
C VAL A 11 -4.19 6.09 6.77
N VAL A 12 -4.83 6.07 5.58
CA VAL A 12 -4.94 4.85 4.78
C VAL A 12 -3.58 4.38 4.30
N SER A 13 -2.71 5.27 3.84
CA SER A 13 -1.35 4.93 3.43
C SER A 13 -0.57 4.25 4.57
N ILE A 14 -0.60 4.83 5.77
CA ILE A 14 0.04 4.27 6.97
C ILE A 14 -0.56 2.91 7.32
N ALA A 15 -1.88 2.78 7.32
CA ALA A 15 -2.56 1.52 7.63
C ALA A 15 -2.18 0.41 6.62
N CYS A 16 -2.17 0.73 5.32
CA CYS A 16 -1.76 -0.18 4.26
C CYS A 16 -0.29 -0.60 4.41
N THR A 17 0.61 0.33 4.70
CA THR A 17 2.02 0.02 4.97
C THR A 17 2.19 -0.86 6.21
N LEU A 18 1.46 -0.58 7.29
CA LEU A 18 1.48 -1.44 8.48
C LEU A 18 1.02 -2.86 8.18
N LEU A 19 -0.02 -3.03 7.36
CA LEU A 19 -0.46 -4.36 6.92
C LEU A 19 0.63 -5.09 6.12
N LEU A 20 1.31 -4.40 5.20
CA LEU A 20 2.40 -4.97 4.39
C LEU A 20 3.67 -5.29 5.18
N VAL A 21 3.91 -4.61 6.29
CA VAL A 21 5.03 -4.95 7.19
C VAL A 21 4.64 -6.11 8.10
N THR A 22 3.45 -6.06 8.69
CA THR A 22 3.05 -6.99 9.76
C THR A 22 2.63 -8.36 9.23
N ILE A 23 1.81 -8.42 8.18
CA ILE A 23 1.24 -9.68 7.68
C ILE A 23 2.34 -10.59 7.11
N PRO A 24 3.20 -10.13 6.19
CA PRO A 24 4.17 -11.03 5.58
C PRO A 24 5.22 -11.53 6.57
N GLU A 25 5.69 -10.67 7.47
CA GLU A 25 6.71 -11.06 8.46
C GLU A 25 6.16 -12.02 9.52
N ASN A 26 4.92 -11.81 9.96
CA ASN A 26 4.36 -12.54 11.10
C ASN A 26 3.45 -13.73 10.74
N LEU A 27 2.83 -13.72 9.55
CA LEU A 27 1.90 -14.78 9.11
C LEU A 27 2.45 -15.63 7.96
N ILE A 28 3.23 -15.03 7.06
CA ILE A 28 3.74 -15.71 5.85
C ILE A 28 5.24 -16.06 6.02
N HIS A 29 5.90 -15.52 7.06
CA HIS A 29 7.35 -15.64 7.28
C HIS A 29 8.21 -15.23 6.08
N VAL A 30 7.71 -14.29 5.26
CA VAL A 30 8.40 -13.77 4.08
C VAL A 30 8.76 -12.32 4.31
N GLN A 31 10.03 -11.99 4.10
CA GLN A 31 10.49 -10.60 4.09
C GLN A 31 10.09 -9.94 2.76
N LEU A 32 9.32 -8.85 2.84
CA LEU A 32 9.11 -7.98 1.68
C LEU A 32 10.32 -7.07 1.46
N ASP A 33 10.63 -6.82 0.19
CA ASP A 33 11.57 -5.80 -0.23
C ASP A 33 11.05 -4.40 0.13
N PHE A 34 11.98 -3.45 0.29
CA PHE A 34 11.68 -2.06 0.66
C PHE A 34 10.58 -1.44 -0.23
N ALA A 35 10.69 -1.64 -1.55
CA ALA A 35 9.73 -1.09 -2.52
C ALA A 35 8.31 -1.62 -2.28
N SER A 36 8.16 -2.91 -1.95
CA SER A 36 6.86 -3.51 -1.66
C SER A 36 6.31 -3.05 -0.32
N LYS A 37 7.13 -2.99 0.74
CA LYS A 37 6.69 -2.54 2.08
C LYS A 37 6.14 -1.11 2.06
N TYR A 38 6.81 -0.23 1.32
CA TYR A 38 6.52 1.20 1.32
C TYR A 38 5.75 1.67 0.07
N ALA A 39 5.27 0.75 -0.78
CA ALA A 39 4.48 1.09 -1.95
C ALA A 39 3.29 2.04 -1.64
N PRO A 40 2.48 1.84 -0.57
CA PRO A 40 1.39 2.76 -0.24
C PRO A 40 1.86 4.17 0.13
N LEU A 41 3.03 4.30 0.76
CA LEU A 41 3.63 5.60 1.06
C LEU A 41 4.14 6.29 -0.20
N LEU A 42 4.75 5.55 -1.14
CA LEU A 42 5.16 6.12 -2.42
C LEU A 42 3.98 6.67 -3.19
N VAL A 43 2.86 5.93 -3.22
CA VAL A 43 1.60 6.40 -3.82
C VAL A 43 1.10 7.68 -3.14
N PHE A 44 1.19 7.76 -1.81
CA PHE A 44 0.80 8.97 -1.07
C PHE A 44 1.69 10.16 -1.41
N ILE A 45 3.00 9.94 -1.53
CA ILE A 45 3.94 10.99 -1.94
C ILE A 45 3.60 11.48 -3.35
N PHE A 46 3.36 10.58 -4.31
CA PHE A 46 2.94 10.96 -5.67
C PHE A 46 1.65 11.77 -5.65
N TYR A 47 0.66 11.33 -4.87
CA TYR A 47 -0.56 12.08 -4.66
C TYR A 47 -0.28 13.52 -4.18
N LEU A 48 0.58 13.71 -3.18
CA LEU A 48 0.93 15.04 -2.69
C LEU A 48 1.61 15.93 -3.75
N PHE A 49 2.37 15.34 -4.68
CA PHE A 49 2.97 16.09 -5.79
C PHE A 49 1.96 16.44 -6.89
N LEU A 50 1.00 15.56 -7.17
CA LEU A 50 0.04 15.71 -8.27
C LEU A 50 -1.25 16.41 -7.88
N ARG A 51 -1.57 16.51 -6.57
CA ARG A 51 -2.85 17.08 -6.09
C ARG A 51 -3.12 18.52 -6.50
N ASP A 52 -2.07 19.30 -6.77
CA ASP A 52 -2.20 20.70 -7.19
C ASP A 52 -2.50 20.83 -8.69
N GLU A 53 -2.11 19.82 -9.48
CA GLU A 53 -2.32 19.71 -10.93
C GLU A 53 -3.66 19.01 -11.24
N GLU A 54 -4.03 18.01 -10.44
CA GLU A 54 -5.28 17.27 -10.58
C GLU A 54 -6.39 17.86 -9.72
N LYS A 55 -7.41 18.44 -10.36
CA LYS A 55 -8.70 18.78 -9.74
C LYS A 55 -9.57 17.54 -9.45
N ASN A 56 -8.97 16.35 -9.44
CA ASN A 56 -9.65 15.08 -9.34
C ASN A 56 -9.93 14.69 -7.89
N SER A 57 -10.98 13.90 -7.70
CA SER A 57 -11.36 13.32 -6.40
C SER A 57 -10.20 12.50 -5.81
N PRO A 58 -10.04 12.42 -4.47
CA PRO A 58 -9.04 11.54 -3.84
C PRO A 58 -9.29 10.05 -4.06
N LEU A 59 -10.51 9.69 -4.49
CA LEU A 59 -10.98 8.31 -4.60
C LEU A 59 -10.02 7.36 -5.36
N PRO A 60 -9.47 7.72 -6.54
CA PRO A 60 -8.58 6.85 -7.29
C PRO A 60 -7.31 6.50 -6.51
N TRP A 61 -6.79 7.45 -5.74
CA TRP A 61 -5.60 7.26 -4.92
C TRP A 61 -5.84 6.28 -3.76
N TYR A 62 -7.01 6.32 -3.12
CA TYR A 62 -7.42 5.30 -2.15
C TYR A 62 -7.45 3.90 -2.77
N PHE A 63 -8.13 3.76 -3.91
CA PHE A 63 -8.21 2.47 -4.58
C PHE A 63 -6.83 1.98 -4.98
N LEU A 64 -5.97 2.85 -5.50
CA LEU A 64 -4.63 2.47 -5.92
C LEU A 64 -3.78 1.94 -4.75
N MET A 65 -3.85 2.56 -3.57
CA MET A 65 -3.18 2.05 -2.36
C MET A 65 -3.72 0.68 -1.93
N ILE A 66 -5.04 0.53 -1.89
CA ILE A 66 -5.68 -0.73 -1.47
C ILE A 66 -5.37 -1.85 -2.46
N TYR A 67 -5.48 -1.59 -3.76
CA TYR A 67 -5.17 -2.56 -4.82
C TYR A 67 -3.70 -2.95 -4.82
N ALA A 68 -2.78 -1.99 -4.69
CA ALA A 68 -1.35 -2.29 -4.59
C ALA A 68 -1.06 -3.19 -3.37
N THR A 69 -1.65 -2.85 -2.22
CA THR A 69 -1.49 -3.63 -0.98
C THR A 69 -2.02 -5.06 -1.14
N ALA A 70 -3.24 -5.21 -1.64
CA ALA A 70 -3.84 -6.52 -1.86
C ALA A 70 -3.05 -7.35 -2.88
N GLY A 71 -2.61 -6.73 -3.98
CA GLY A 71 -1.81 -7.38 -5.02
C GLY A 71 -0.50 -7.92 -4.47
N ILE A 72 0.24 -7.12 -3.69
CA ILE A 72 1.50 -7.55 -3.08
C ILE A 72 1.27 -8.73 -2.12
N LEU A 73 0.25 -8.66 -1.26
CA LEU A 73 -0.08 -9.74 -0.33
C LEU A 73 -0.47 -11.03 -1.04
N ILE A 74 -1.32 -10.95 -2.06
CA ILE A 74 -1.78 -12.11 -2.84
C ILE A 74 -0.59 -12.76 -3.55
N LEU A 75 0.23 -11.96 -4.24
CA LEU A 75 1.41 -12.48 -4.95
C LEU A 75 2.37 -13.18 -3.98
N LYS A 76 2.62 -12.59 -2.82
CA LYS A 76 3.53 -13.19 -1.81
C LYS A 76 2.95 -14.41 -1.12
N MET A 77 1.63 -14.45 -0.88
CA MET A 77 0.98 -15.68 -0.43
C MET A 77 1.12 -16.78 -1.47
N ILE A 78 0.82 -16.51 -2.75
CA ILE A 78 0.93 -17.51 -3.81
C ILE A 78 2.37 -18.00 -3.94
N ASP A 79 3.36 -17.11 -3.90
CA ASP A 79 4.78 -17.46 -3.95
C ASP A 79 5.20 -18.35 -2.76
N SER A 80 4.76 -18.03 -1.54
CA SER A 80 4.99 -18.86 -0.35
C SER A 80 4.34 -20.25 -0.46
N PHE A 81 3.09 -20.34 -0.96
CA PHE A 81 2.41 -21.62 -1.20
C PHE A 81 3.06 -22.43 -2.32
N SER A 82 3.46 -21.79 -3.42
CA SER A 82 4.05 -22.46 -4.58
C SER A 82 5.47 -22.94 -4.32
N ASN A 83 6.26 -22.17 -3.55
CA ASN A 83 7.64 -22.53 -3.21
C ASN A 83 7.74 -23.40 -1.94
N GLY A 84 6.62 -23.72 -1.30
CA GLY A 84 6.53 -24.75 -0.26
C GLY A 84 7.54 -24.60 0.86
N THR A 85 7.33 -23.64 1.76
CA THR A 85 8.00 -23.68 3.06
C THR A 85 7.35 -24.76 3.93
N VAL A 86 8.00 -25.93 3.96
CA VAL A 86 8.23 -26.68 5.20
C VAL A 86 9.05 -25.80 6.14
#